data_AF-A0A521VVY8-F1
#
_entry.id   AF-A0A521VVY8-F1
#
_cell.length_a   1.000
_cell.length_b   1.000
_cell.length_c   1.000
_cell.angle_alpha   90.00
_cell.angle_beta   90.00
_cell.angle_gamma   90.00
#
_symmetry.space_group_name_H-M   'P 1'
#
loop_
_entity.id
_entity.type
_entity.pdbx_description
1 polymer ?
#
loop_
_entity_poly.entity_id
_entity_poly.type
_entity_poly.pdbx_seq_one_letter_code
_entity_poly.pdbx_strand_id
1 'polypeptide(L)'
;MKGLLEKVRKLEPPKEKKLLRTLYDGFFTFLFTPNTVTKGPGVHIRDRMDLKRTMTVVVIALQLCYLFGGYNIGHQHFLALGQHTAFLEAVHLKLAYGIIKLLPIFIVSHVVGLGIEFYYAAKRGHPIEEGYLVTGALIP
;
A
#
# COMPACT_ATOMS: atom_id res chain seq x y z
N MET A 1 -18.55 11.81 -9.43
CA MET A 1 -17.74 10.56 -9.55
C MET A 1 -17.94 9.79 -10.87
N LYS A 2 -19.15 9.73 -11.46
CA LYS A 2 -19.40 9.00 -12.72
C LYS A 2 -18.51 9.43 -13.91
N GLY A 3 -18.26 10.73 -14.07
CA GLY A 3 -17.42 11.24 -15.17
C GLY A 3 -15.93 10.91 -15.09
N LEU A 4 -15.38 10.66 -13.88
CA LEU A 4 -13.98 10.23 -13.72
C LEU A 4 -13.83 8.73 -14.02
N LEU A 5 -14.84 7.96 -13.62
CA LEU A 5 -14.95 6.53 -13.96
C LEU A 5 -15.02 6.31 -15.49
N GLU A 6 -15.80 7.12 -16.20
CA GLU A 6 -15.91 7.05 -17.67
C GLU A 6 -14.62 7.43 -18.38
N LYS A 7 -13.89 8.43 -17.89
CA LYS A 7 -12.58 8.83 -18.44
C LYS A 7 -11.54 7.72 -18.30
N VAL A 8 -11.49 7.06 -17.15
CA VAL A 8 -10.56 5.93 -16.92
C VAL A 8 -10.97 4.73 -17.78
N ARG A 9 -12.26 4.40 -17.87
CA ARG A 9 -12.77 3.34 -18.76
C ARG A 9 -12.44 3.54 -20.24
N LYS A 10 -12.37 4.79 -20.69
CA LYS A 10 -12.01 5.10 -22.09
C LYS A 10 -10.55 4.81 -22.43
N LEU A 11 -9.68 4.65 -21.42
CA LEU A 11 -8.27 4.31 -21.54
C LEU A 11 -8.02 2.79 -21.50
N GLU A 12 -9.07 1.96 -21.61
CA GLU A 12 -8.98 0.51 -21.56
C GLU A 12 -8.11 -0.03 -22.72
N PRO A 13 -6.94 -0.66 -22.42
CA PRO A 13 -6.03 -1.12 -23.46
C PRO A 13 -6.58 -2.38 -24.16
N PRO A 14 -6.19 -2.61 -25.44
CA PRO A 14 -6.60 -3.80 -26.19
C PRO A 14 -6.13 -5.10 -25.52
N LYS A 15 -6.97 -6.14 -25.60
CA LYS A 15 -6.78 -7.45 -24.94
C LYS A 15 -5.47 -8.17 -25.31
N GLU A 16 -4.85 -7.80 -26.43
CA GLU A 16 -3.60 -8.38 -26.91
C GLU A 16 -2.39 -8.05 -26.02
N LYS A 17 -2.39 -6.89 -25.36
CA LYS A 17 -1.29 -6.46 -24.48
C LYS A 17 -1.56 -6.83 -23.03
N LYS A 18 -1.33 -8.10 -22.69
CA LYS A 18 -1.56 -8.67 -21.34
C LYS A 18 -0.95 -7.81 -20.22
N LEU A 19 0.28 -7.32 -20.39
CA LEU A 19 0.96 -6.47 -19.39
C LEU A 19 0.26 -5.12 -19.18
N LEU A 20 -0.08 -4.40 -20.25
CA LEU A 20 -0.78 -3.13 -20.12
C LEU A 20 -2.19 -3.33 -19.56
N ARG A 21 -2.83 -4.45 -19.89
CA ARG A 21 -4.15 -4.79 -19.36
C ARG A 21 -4.10 -5.04 -17.87
N THR A 22 -3.18 -5.87 -17.40
CA THR A 22 -3.00 -6.14 -15.97
C THR A 22 -2.63 -4.86 -15.21
N LEU A 23 -1.75 -4.01 -15.75
CA LEU A 23 -1.45 -2.70 -15.16
C LEU A 23 -2.69 -1.80 -15.10
N TYR A 24 -3.47 -1.73 -16.19
CA TYR A 24 -4.71 -0.94 -16.23
C TYR A 24 -5.74 -1.45 -15.22
N ASP A 25 -5.97 -2.77 -15.17
CA ASP A 25 -6.91 -3.39 -14.23
C ASP A 25 -6.43 -3.20 -12.77
N GLY A 26 -5.12 -3.24 -12.52
CA GLY A 26 -4.51 -2.90 -11.24
C GLY A 26 -4.74 -1.45 -10.82
N PHE A 27 -4.43 -0.50 -11.70
CA PHE A 27 -4.67 0.92 -11.47
C PHE A 27 -6.16 1.24 -11.30
N PHE A 28 -7.03 0.58 -12.07
CA PHE A 28 -8.48 0.74 -11.97
C PHE A 28 -8.99 0.23 -10.63
N THR A 29 -8.55 -0.96 -10.21
CA THR A 29 -8.94 -1.55 -8.92
C THR A 29 -8.40 -0.72 -7.76
N PHE A 30 -7.15 -0.23 -7.85
CA PHE A 30 -6.57 0.70 -6.87
C PHE A 30 -7.41 1.96 -6.65
N LEU A 31 -7.92 2.56 -7.74
CA LEU A 31 -8.74 3.78 -7.66
C LEU A 31 -10.22 3.51 -7.34
N PHE A 32 -10.75 2.35 -7.72
CA PHE A 32 -12.19 2.06 -7.65
C PHE A 32 -12.48 0.68 -7.07
N THR A 33 -13.41 0.63 -6.10
CA THR A 33 -13.93 -0.64 -5.57
C THR A 33 -14.92 -1.28 -6.55
N PRO A 34 -14.84 -2.60 -6.81
CA PRO A 34 -15.84 -3.30 -7.60
C PRO A 34 -17.22 -3.28 -6.91
N ASN A 35 -18.27 -2.94 -7.66
CA ASN A 35 -19.65 -2.92 -7.13
C ASN A 35 -20.33 -4.30 -7.28
N THR A 36 -19.59 -5.37 -7.00
CA THR A 36 -20.10 -6.75 -7.05
C THR A 36 -20.66 -7.13 -5.69
N VAL A 37 -21.93 -7.55 -5.66
CA VAL A 37 -22.58 -8.05 -4.45
C VAL A 37 -22.86 -9.54 -4.60
N THR A 38 -22.82 -10.30 -3.50
CA THR A 38 -23.22 -11.71 -3.49
C THR A 38 -24.71 -11.83 -3.83
N LYS A 39 -25.03 -12.44 -4.97
CA LYS A 39 -26.39 -12.68 -5.46
C LYS A 39 -26.70 -14.19 -5.45
N GLY A 40 -27.96 -14.56 -5.20
CA GLY A 40 -28.45 -15.94 -5.37
C GLY A 40 -29.00 -16.61 -4.10
N PRO A 41 -29.80 -17.69 -4.26
CA PRO A 41 -30.47 -18.40 -3.17
C PRO A 41 -29.56 -19.39 -2.40
N GLY A 42 -28.41 -19.78 -2.96
CA GLY A 42 -27.47 -20.74 -2.34
C GLY A 42 -26.46 -20.14 -1.36
N VAL A 43 -26.54 -18.84 -1.05
CA VAL A 43 -25.64 -18.16 -0.11
C VAL A 43 -26.24 -18.19 1.29
N HIS A 44 -25.68 -19.01 2.18
CA HIS A 44 -26.17 -19.20 3.55
C HIS A 44 -25.95 -17.98 4.46
N ILE A 45 -24.80 -17.29 4.33
CA ILE A 45 -24.46 -16.11 5.14
C ILE A 45 -23.89 -15.03 4.22
N ARG A 46 -24.35 -13.79 4.38
CA ARG A 46 -23.84 -12.61 3.67
C ARG A 46 -23.07 -11.74 4.64
N ASP A 47 -21.80 -11.51 4.35
CA ASP A 47 -20.93 -10.62 5.14
C ASP A 47 -20.87 -9.22 4.49
N ARG A 48 -20.67 -8.19 5.32
CA ARG A 48 -20.42 -6.79 4.92
C ARG A 48 -18.92 -6.44 4.98
N MET A 49 -18.05 -7.40 5.27
CA MET A 49 -16.61 -7.19 5.21
C MET A 49 -16.18 -6.93 3.76
N ASP A 50 -15.42 -5.85 3.58
CA ASP A 50 -14.84 -5.45 2.30
C ASP A 50 -13.33 -5.48 2.46
N LEU A 51 -12.65 -6.27 1.64
CA LEU A 51 -11.21 -6.53 1.76
C LEU A 51 -10.40 -5.25 1.62
N LYS A 52 -10.79 -4.38 0.68
CA LYS A 52 -10.11 -3.11 0.44
C LYS A 52 -10.25 -2.16 1.61
N ARG A 53 -11.44 -2.11 2.22
CA ARG A 53 -11.69 -1.33 3.44
C ARG A 53 -10.82 -1.81 4.59
N THR A 54 -10.77 -3.11 4.87
CA THR A 54 -9.95 -3.64 5.96
C THR A 54 -8.47 -3.40 5.72
N MET A 55 -7.99 -3.59 4.49
CA MET A 55 -6.61 -3.32 4.10
C MET A 55 -6.20 -1.85 4.26
N THR A 56 -7.05 -0.91 3.86
CA THR A 56 -6.76 0.53 3.97
C THR A 56 -6.70 0.98 5.43
N VAL A 57 -7.56 0.44 6.30
CA VAL A 57 -7.56 0.77 7.74
C VAL A 57 -6.22 0.38 8.38
N VAL A 58 -5.65 -0.76 8.00
CA VAL A 58 -4.33 -1.21 8.48
C VAL A 58 -3.24 -0.21 8.08
N VAL A 59 -3.22 0.24 6.82
CA VAL A 59 -2.23 1.23 6.34
C VAL A 59 -2.34 2.56 7.08
N ILE A 60 -3.56 3.04 7.34
CA ILE A 60 -3.78 4.26 8.12
C ILE A 60 -3.26 4.10 9.55
N ALA A 61 -3.49 2.94 10.18
CA ALA A 61 -2.98 2.65 11.52
C ALA A 61 -1.44 2.60 11.56
N LEU A 62 -0.80 2.04 10.52
CA LEU A 62 0.66 1.98 10.40
C LEU A 62 1.32 3.35 10.31
N GLN A 63 0.62 4.38 9.83
CA GLN A 63 1.19 5.74 9.75
C GLN A 63 1.63 6.25 11.12
N LEU A 64 0.87 5.94 12.18
CA LEU A 64 1.25 6.29 13.57
C LEU A 64 2.48 5.48 14.02
N CYS A 65 2.54 4.20 13.65
CA CYS A 65 3.69 3.34 13.96
C CYS A 65 4.96 3.82 13.27
N TYR A 66 4.90 4.28 12.01
CA TYR A 66 6.08 4.82 11.32
C TYR A 66 6.61 6.10 11.94
N LEU A 67 5.73 6.98 12.42
CA LEU A 67 6.14 8.21 13.09
C LEU A 67 6.88 7.89 14.40
N PHE A 68 6.32 6.98 15.20
CA PHE A 68 6.95 6.55 16.45
C PHE A 68 8.24 5.76 16.19
N GLY A 69 8.24 4.85 15.23
CA GLY A 69 9.41 4.07 14.81
C GLY A 69 10.53 4.95 14.29
N GLY A 70 10.22 5.91 13.41
CA GLY A 70 11.17 6.90 12.91
C GLY A 70 11.77 7.74 14.04
N TYR A 71 10.93 8.25 14.94
CA TYR A 71 11.42 8.97 16.12
C TYR A 71 12.35 8.09 16.97
N ASN A 72 12.02 6.81 17.19
CA ASN A 72 12.85 5.90 17.98
C ASN A 72 14.21 5.62 17.32
N ILE A 73 14.25 5.39 16.00
CA ILE A 73 15.49 5.23 15.22
C ILE A 73 16.40 6.45 15.42
N GLY A 74 15.83 7.65 15.29
CA GLY A 74 16.55 8.90 15.52
C GLY A 74 17.02 9.05 16.96
N HIS A 75 16.16 8.77 17.94
CA HIS A 75 16.51 8.88 19.35
C HIS A 75 17.71 7.98 19.71
N GLN A 76 17.70 6.72 19.26
CA GLN A 76 18.83 5.80 19.48
C GLN A 76 20.11 6.26 18.78
N HIS A 77 20.00 6.84 17.58
CA HIS A 77 21.16 7.39 16.86
C HIS A 77 21.81 8.55 17.62
N PHE A 78 21.02 9.53 18.07
CA PHE A 78 21.53 10.69 18.80
C PHE A 78 22.02 10.33 20.21
N LEU A 79 21.35 9.39 20.88
CA LEU A 79 21.80 8.84 22.17
C LEU A 79 23.18 8.20 22.05
N ALA A 80 23.44 7.42 21.00
CA ALA A 80 24.75 6.83 20.73
C ALA A 80 25.85 7.87 20.44
N LEU A 81 25.48 9.03 19.89
CA LEU A 81 26.40 10.16 19.65
C LEU A 81 26.60 11.05 20.89
N GLY A 82 25.88 10.80 21.99
CA GLY A 82 25.92 11.64 23.19
C GLY A 82 25.30 13.04 23.00
N GLN A 83 24.54 13.25 21.93
CA GLN A 83 23.85 14.51 21.62
C GLN A 83 22.35 14.33 21.79
N HIS A 84 21.63 15.37 22.24
CA HIS A 84 20.17 15.35 22.38
C HIS A 84 19.61 14.13 23.13
N THR A 85 20.17 13.82 24.30
CA THR A 85 19.91 12.59 25.06
C THR A 85 18.54 12.58 25.74
N ALA A 86 17.94 13.75 26.01
CA ALA A 86 16.61 13.82 26.58
C ALA A 86 15.54 13.43 25.55
N PHE A 87 14.44 12.82 26.01
CA PHE A 87 13.36 12.33 25.14
C PHE A 87 12.79 13.45 24.26
N LEU A 88 12.33 14.55 24.85
CA LEU A 88 11.72 15.66 24.10
C LEU A 88 12.72 16.63 23.45
N GLU A 89 14.01 16.35 23.55
CA GLU A 89 15.02 17.21 22.94
C GLU A 89 15.16 16.89 21.45
N ALA A 90 15.22 17.94 20.61
CA ALA A 90 15.44 17.84 19.18
C ALA A 90 14.54 16.79 18.47
N VAL A 91 13.26 16.72 18.85
CA VAL A 91 12.29 15.77 18.29
C VAL A 91 12.25 15.81 16.76
N HIS A 92 12.33 17.01 16.18
CA HIS A 92 12.34 17.22 14.74
C HIS A 92 13.57 16.60 14.06
N LEU A 93 14.78 16.72 14.65
CA LEU A 93 15.99 16.11 14.12
C LEU A 93 15.96 14.58 14.22
N LYS A 94 15.50 14.05 15.37
CA LYS A 94 15.31 12.61 15.58
C LYS A 94 14.36 12.02 14.55
N LEU A 95 13.20 12.65 14.37
CA LEU A 95 12.18 12.21 13.44
C LEU A 95 12.66 12.33 11.98
N ALA A 96 13.30 13.43 11.60
CA ALA A 96 13.86 13.59 10.26
C ALA A 96 14.92 12.54 9.94
N TYR A 97 15.86 12.29 10.86
CA TYR A 97 16.88 11.26 10.68
C TYR A 97 16.26 9.87 10.50
N GLY A 98 15.30 9.51 11.37
CA GLY A 98 14.61 8.23 11.29
C GLY A 98 13.84 8.03 9.99
N ILE A 99 13.10 9.04 9.54
CA ILE A 99 12.35 8.98 8.28
C ILE A 99 13.30 8.82 7.09
N ILE A 100 14.43 9.56 7.06
CA ILE A 100 15.44 9.43 5.99
C ILE A 100 16.01 8.01 5.94
N LYS A 101 16.15 7.32 7.08
CA LYS A 101 16.62 5.94 7.13
C LYS A 101 15.54 4.92 6.79
N LEU A 102 14.28 5.21 7.10
CA LEU A 102 13.14 4.33 6.81
C LEU A 102 12.73 4.38 5.33
N LEU A 103 12.81 5.55 4.70
CA LEU A 103 12.34 5.78 3.33
C LEU A 103 12.98 4.85 2.27
N PRO A 104 14.31 4.59 2.27
CA PRO A 104 14.92 3.67 1.32
C PRO A 104 14.39 2.23 1.47
N ILE A 105 14.21 1.77 2.71
CA ILE A 105 13.71 0.42 3.01
C ILE A 105 12.27 0.28 2.51
N PHE A 106 11.44 1.29 2.81
CA PHE A 106 10.06 1.37 2.37
C PHE A 106 9.96 1.37 0.83
N ILE A 107 10.78 2.16 0.14
CA ILE A 107 10.78 2.23 -1.33
C ILE A 107 11.19 0.89 -1.93
N VAL A 108 12.27 0.28 -1.44
CA VAL A 108 12.77 -0.99 -1.98
C VAL A 108 11.75 -2.11 -1.78
N SER A 109 11.11 -2.22 -0.60
CA SER A 109 10.09 -3.25 -0.38
C SER A 109 8.94 -3.09 -1.37
N HIS A 110 8.38 -1.88 -1.51
CA HIS A 110 7.23 -1.63 -2.37
C HIS A 110 7.56 -1.83 -3.85
N VAL A 111 8.68 -1.30 -4.32
CA VAL A 111 9.05 -1.40 -5.75
C VAL A 111 9.32 -2.84 -6.14
N VAL A 112 10.10 -3.58 -5.34
CA VAL A 112 10.48 -4.95 -5.68
C VAL A 112 9.27 -5.88 -5.61
N GLY A 113 8.50 -5.83 -4.52
CA GLY A 113 7.43 -6.81 -4.37
C GLY A 113 6.18 -6.48 -5.20
N LEU A 114 5.81 -5.21 -5.39
CA LEU A 114 4.77 -4.87 -6.38
C LEU A 114 5.25 -5.26 -7.78
N GLY A 115 6.51 -5.04 -8.11
CA GLY A 115 7.09 -5.43 -9.40
C GLY A 115 6.95 -6.93 -9.67
N ILE A 116 7.26 -7.77 -8.68
CA ILE A 116 7.12 -9.23 -8.77
C ILE A 116 5.64 -9.63 -8.87
N GLU A 117 4.76 -9.03 -8.09
CA GLU A 117 3.33 -9.32 -8.12
C GLU A 117 2.70 -8.97 -9.48
N PHE A 118 2.95 -7.76 -9.99
CA PHE A 118 2.51 -7.34 -11.32
C PHE A 118 3.01 -8.29 -12.41
N TYR A 119 4.27 -8.72 -12.33
CA TYR A 119 4.86 -9.65 -13.29
C TYR A 119 4.16 -11.01 -13.27
N TYR A 120 3.95 -11.60 -12.08
CA TYR A 120 3.28 -12.90 -11.97
C TYR A 120 1.79 -12.82 -12.30
N ALA A 121 1.10 -11.76 -11.91
CA ALA A 121 -0.30 -11.51 -12.26
C ALA A 121 -0.47 -11.42 -13.78
N ALA A 122 0.41 -10.68 -14.47
CA ALA A 122 0.35 -10.56 -15.92
C ALA A 122 0.69 -11.87 -16.65
N LYS A 123 1.63 -12.66 -16.11
CA LYS A 123 1.98 -13.98 -16.67
C LYS A 123 0.86 -14.99 -16.51
N ARG A 124 0.16 -14.98 -15.37
CA ARG A 124 -0.92 -15.93 -15.05
C ARG A 124 -2.31 -15.46 -15.53
N GLY A 125 -2.46 -14.18 -15.87
CA GLY A 125 -3.73 -13.60 -16.28
C GLY A 125 -4.74 -13.47 -15.14
N HIS A 126 -4.28 -13.43 -13.89
CA HIS A 126 -5.12 -13.16 -12.74
C HIS A 126 -5.15 -11.66 -12.42
N PRO A 127 -6.25 -11.16 -11.84
CA PRO A 127 -6.29 -9.80 -11.30
C PRO A 127 -5.23 -9.64 -10.21
N ILE A 128 -4.74 -8.41 -10.05
CA ILE A 128 -3.80 -8.06 -8.98
C ILE A 128 -4.58 -7.99 -7.68
N GLU A 129 -4.05 -8.64 -6.65
CA GLU A 129 -4.60 -8.55 -5.31
C GLU A 129 -4.06 -7.27 -4.65
N GLU A 130 -4.89 -6.57 -3.88
CA GLU A 130 -4.44 -5.37 -3.16
C GLU A 130 -3.59 -5.71 -1.91
N GLY A 131 -3.34 -6.99 -1.66
CA GLY A 131 -2.70 -7.50 -0.45
C GLY A 131 -1.23 -7.11 -0.30
N TYR A 132 -0.48 -6.99 -1.41
CA TYR A 132 0.91 -6.58 -1.29
C TYR A 132 1.07 -5.12 -0.91
N LEU A 133 0.12 -4.23 -1.23
CA LEU A 133 0.20 -2.84 -0.78
C LEU A 133 0.23 -2.73 0.75
N VAL A 134 -0.49 -3.61 1.44
CA VAL A 134 -0.46 -3.69 2.90
C VAL A 134 0.77 -4.44 3.40
N THR A 135 1.14 -5.52 2.72
CA THR A 135 2.31 -6.33 3.11
C THR A 135 3.61 -5.54 2.96
N GLY A 136 3.77 -4.81 1.86
CA GLY A 136 4.88 -3.89 1.59
C GLY A 136 5.02 -2.82 2.66
N ALA A 137 3.90 -2.34 3.21
CA ALA A 137 3.86 -1.43 4.34
C ALA A 137 4.25 -2.10 5.68
N LEU A 138 3.95 -3.38 5.89
CA LEU A 138 4.31 -4.09 7.13
C LEU A 138 5.77 -4.55 7.23
N ILE A 139 6.47 -4.66 6.10
CA ILE A 139 7.87 -5.10 6.02
C ILE A 139 8.89 -4.12 6.66
N PRO A 140 8.85 -2.80 6.38
CA PRO A 140 9.85 -1.84 6.87
C PRO A 140 9.72 -1.43 8.33
#